data_AF-A0A7S3RXQ1-F1
#
_entry.id   AF-A0A7S3RXQ1-F1
#
_cell.length_a   1.000
_cell.length_b   1.000
_cell.length_c   1.000
_cell.angle_alpha   90.00
_cell.angle_beta   90.00
_cell.angle_gamma   90.00
#
_symmetry.space_group_name_H-M   'P 1'
#
loop_
_entity.id
_entity.type
_entity.pdbx_description
1 polymer ?
#
loop_
_entity_poly.entity_id
_entity_poly.type
_entity_poly.pdbx_seq_one_letter_code
_entity_poly.pdbx_strand_id
1 'polypeptide(L)'
;PLPPPPPKPAPGLLYFGDVAAGPGGFAEYVLWRRGGSAKGFGFTLRGDHDFTPGRFHGCAPAELFHPYYGPANDGDLYSSPNLRGLRELVMRSTDGQGLHMMMADGGFDVSGNENIQELMNKQLLLTQFAAAAGSLREGGHFVCKAFDVFTPFSAGLLHLMAAHFSSIALYKPAQSRPANSERYVLCRGLRGGGAGASLFEHLLSVNERINELKPSWGRSQLDPTGRDVLALVPLPLLRASPVGAYLRESNDRIGVLQRRALRRLVAYMREKGSRSCDQSATRDQCLSAWRLPDAPPPPPRCSHPDEAYAPLERGEQLPRVLRPAEASGALLRLPSDPKSMFRTVADWVVMPSASDCAPCLVFGADVAQSRGAAFVWGSRGTWDCVAGVRLPRATLIVAEKVTEQVDGSLRDALHVFDAAVIAGDDVRRLPYSERRRRLGLLVEALDRDPDVLRQSVGGGGGG
;
A
#
# COMPACT_ATOMS: atom_id res chain seq x y z
N PRO A 1 3.03 -29.33 -11.72
CA PRO A 1 4.12 -28.64 -10.99
C PRO A 1 3.87 -27.12 -10.96
N LEU A 2 3.57 -26.58 -9.79
CA LEU A 2 3.44 -25.12 -9.61
C LEU A 2 4.79 -24.44 -9.92
N PRO A 3 4.79 -23.28 -10.57
CA PRO A 3 6.01 -22.50 -10.73
C PRO A 3 6.56 -22.13 -9.34
N PRO A 4 7.89 -22.12 -9.15
CA PRO A 4 8.49 -21.70 -7.90
C PRO A 4 8.09 -20.25 -7.58
N PRO A 5 7.96 -19.89 -6.30
CA PRO A 5 7.70 -18.51 -5.90
C PRO A 5 8.79 -17.60 -6.50
N PRO A 6 8.42 -16.36 -6.92
CA PRO A 6 9.41 -15.41 -7.40
C PRO A 6 10.54 -15.24 -6.37
N PRO A 7 11.79 -15.05 -6.82
CA PRO A 7 12.86 -14.67 -5.92
C PRO A 7 12.45 -13.41 -5.16
N LYS A 8 12.54 -13.47 -3.83
CA LYS A 8 12.22 -12.36 -2.95
C LYS A 8 13.11 -11.16 -3.28
N PRO A 9 12.59 -9.92 -3.38
CA PRO A 9 13.45 -8.77 -3.13
C PRO A 9 13.93 -8.85 -1.67
N ALA A 10 15.24 -8.75 -1.45
CA ALA A 10 15.89 -8.85 -0.15
C ALA A 10 16.41 -7.46 0.30
N PRO A 11 16.61 -7.19 1.61
CA PRO A 11 15.73 -7.39 2.77
C PRO A 11 15.23 -6.02 3.31
N GLY A 12 13.97 -5.91 3.72
CA GLY A 12 13.45 -4.71 4.38
C GLY A 12 11.94 -4.53 4.21
N LEU A 13 11.33 -3.74 5.09
CA LEU A 13 9.91 -3.43 5.04
C LEU A 13 9.62 -2.47 3.88
N LEU A 14 8.69 -2.82 3.00
CA LEU A 14 8.29 -1.93 1.91
C LEU A 14 7.29 -0.86 2.40
N TYR A 15 7.76 0.37 2.59
CA TYR A 15 6.88 1.53 2.75
C TYR A 15 6.33 2.04 1.42
N PHE A 16 5.01 2.17 1.29
CA PHE A 16 4.35 2.75 0.12
C PHE A 16 3.24 3.72 0.52
N GLY A 17 2.77 4.53 -0.42
CA GLY A 17 1.55 5.30 -0.22
C GLY A 17 0.64 5.29 -1.44
N ASP A 18 -0.63 5.57 -1.18
CA ASP A 18 -1.72 5.50 -2.15
C ASP A 18 -2.62 6.73 -1.98
N VAL A 19 -2.62 7.64 -2.96
CA VAL A 19 -3.30 8.94 -2.85
C VAL A 19 -4.38 9.13 -3.92
N ALA A 20 -5.48 9.80 -3.56
CA ALA A 20 -6.67 9.96 -4.40
C ALA A 20 -7.19 8.62 -4.96
N ALA A 21 -7.12 7.57 -4.13
CA ALA A 21 -7.21 6.18 -4.58
C ALA A 21 -8.30 5.38 -3.87
N GLY A 22 -9.26 6.01 -3.18
CA GLY A 22 -10.42 5.30 -2.68
C GLY A 22 -11.15 4.58 -3.82
N PRO A 23 -11.49 3.28 -3.69
CA PRO A 23 -11.57 2.49 -2.45
C PRO A 23 -10.28 1.78 -1.97
N GLY A 24 -9.16 1.89 -2.69
CA GLY A 24 -7.83 1.38 -2.30
C GLY A 24 -7.30 0.19 -3.11
N GLY A 25 -7.73 0.02 -4.37
CA GLY A 25 -7.33 -1.14 -5.19
C GLY A 25 -5.81 -1.24 -5.48
N PHE A 26 -5.10 -0.11 -5.52
CA PHE A 26 -3.64 -0.11 -5.65
C PHE A 26 -2.97 -0.58 -4.36
N ALA A 27 -3.37 -0.06 -3.20
CA ALA A 27 -2.92 -0.57 -1.90
C ALA A 27 -3.22 -2.07 -1.71
N GLU A 28 -4.42 -2.52 -2.10
CA GLU A 28 -4.81 -3.93 -2.05
C GLU A 28 -3.84 -4.81 -2.84
N TYR A 29 -3.48 -4.44 -4.07
CA TYR A 29 -2.52 -5.19 -4.88
C TYR A 29 -1.13 -5.27 -4.23
N VAL A 30 -0.62 -4.15 -3.71
CA VAL A 30 0.71 -4.12 -3.07
C VAL A 30 0.71 -5.01 -1.82
N LEU A 31 -0.31 -4.90 -0.97
CA LEU A 31 -0.44 -5.71 0.23
C LEU A 31 -0.64 -7.19 -0.09
N TRP A 32 -1.45 -7.52 -1.10
CA TRP A 32 -1.61 -8.91 -1.57
C TRP A 32 -0.28 -9.51 -2.05
N ARG A 33 0.51 -8.73 -2.80
CA ARG A 33 1.78 -9.20 -3.36
C ARG A 33 2.89 -9.30 -2.31
N ARG A 34 2.88 -8.42 -1.31
CA ARG A 34 3.94 -8.30 -0.30
C ARG A 34 3.63 -9.00 1.01
N GLY A 35 2.36 -9.32 1.29
CA GLY A 35 1.92 -9.90 2.56
C GLY A 35 2.38 -9.07 3.76
N GLY A 36 2.87 -9.74 4.80
CA GLY A 36 3.40 -9.11 6.02
C GLY A 36 4.75 -8.39 5.86
N SER A 37 5.10 -7.90 4.67
CA SER A 37 6.37 -7.24 4.38
C SER A 37 6.19 -5.89 3.65
N ALA A 38 5.07 -5.22 3.89
CA ALA A 38 4.79 -3.87 3.44
C ALA A 38 3.98 -3.08 4.48
N LYS A 39 4.15 -1.76 4.50
CA LYS A 39 3.35 -0.79 5.26
C LYS A 39 2.89 0.31 4.31
N GLY A 40 1.58 0.54 4.24
CA GLY A 40 0.95 1.50 3.35
C GLY A 40 0.34 2.68 4.09
N PHE A 41 0.38 3.86 3.47
CA PHE A 41 -0.29 5.07 3.95
C PHE A 41 -1.24 5.59 2.86
N GLY A 42 -2.52 5.73 3.19
CA GLY A 42 -3.56 6.19 2.28
C GLY A 42 -3.90 7.67 2.48
N PHE A 43 -4.18 8.39 1.41
CA PHE A 43 -4.78 9.74 1.49
C PHE A 43 -5.85 9.94 0.41
N THR A 44 -7.12 10.05 0.79
CA THR A 44 -8.23 10.23 -0.15
C THR A 44 -9.36 11.01 0.51
N LEU A 45 -10.25 11.60 -0.30
CA LEU A 45 -11.44 12.28 0.18
C LEU A 45 -12.32 11.34 1.01
N ARG A 46 -12.91 11.86 2.09
CA ARG A 46 -13.94 11.13 2.85
C ARG A 46 -15.25 10.97 2.07
N GLY A 47 -16.09 10.06 2.54
CA GLY A 47 -17.45 9.83 2.01
C GLY A 47 -17.46 8.77 0.91
N ASP A 48 -18.10 9.06 -0.22
CA ASP A 48 -18.32 8.10 -1.30
C ASP A 48 -17.01 7.65 -1.99
N HIS A 49 -15.92 8.38 -1.77
CA HIS A 49 -14.59 8.12 -2.34
C HIS A 49 -13.57 7.71 -1.27
N ASP A 50 -14.05 7.25 -0.11
CA ASP A 50 -13.19 6.83 0.99
C ASP A 50 -12.56 5.44 0.74
N PHE A 51 -11.47 5.15 1.44
CA PHE A 51 -10.89 3.82 1.46
C PHE A 51 -11.86 2.81 2.07
N THR A 52 -11.84 1.59 1.55
CA THR A 52 -12.58 0.46 2.15
C THR A 52 -11.63 -0.71 2.43
N PRO A 53 -10.65 -0.58 3.36
CA PRO A 53 -9.70 -1.66 3.65
C PRO A 53 -10.40 -2.94 4.11
N GLY A 54 -11.59 -2.83 4.71
CA GLY A 54 -12.45 -3.97 5.06
C GLY A 54 -12.92 -4.81 3.86
N ARG A 55 -12.91 -4.26 2.64
CA ARG A 55 -13.27 -4.94 1.39
C ARG A 55 -12.07 -5.46 0.59
N PHE A 56 -10.83 -5.17 1.02
CA PHE A 56 -9.66 -5.71 0.36
C PHE A 56 -9.71 -7.23 0.34
N HIS A 57 -9.10 -7.82 -0.68
CA HIS A 57 -8.91 -9.24 -0.85
C HIS A 57 -8.42 -9.90 0.44
N GLY A 58 -8.88 -11.12 0.72
CA GLY A 58 -8.57 -11.81 1.98
C GLY A 58 -7.08 -11.99 2.27
N CYS A 59 -6.26 -12.17 1.23
CA CYS A 59 -4.80 -12.28 1.39
C CYS A 59 -4.07 -10.93 1.39
N ALA A 60 -4.78 -9.81 1.30
CA ALA A 60 -4.20 -8.47 1.47
C ALA A 60 -4.38 -8.03 2.93
N PRO A 61 -3.31 -7.96 3.74
CA PRO A 61 -3.40 -7.62 5.15
C PRO A 61 -3.75 -6.14 5.34
N ALA A 62 -5.04 -5.85 5.54
CA ALA A 62 -5.57 -4.49 5.65
C ALA A 62 -5.07 -3.76 6.91
N GLU A 63 -4.65 -4.49 7.95
CA GLU A 63 -4.00 -3.99 9.17
C GLU A 63 -2.71 -3.21 8.85
N LEU A 64 -2.09 -3.49 7.70
CA LEU A 64 -0.84 -2.88 7.28
C LEU A 64 -1.05 -1.65 6.39
N PHE A 65 -2.28 -1.14 6.31
CA PHE A 65 -2.62 0.07 5.59
C PHE A 65 -3.28 1.08 6.51
N HIS A 66 -2.71 2.28 6.60
CA HIS A 66 -3.21 3.36 7.45
C HIS A 66 -3.82 4.49 6.59
N PRO A 67 -5.15 4.64 6.55
CA PRO A 67 -5.82 5.80 5.96
C PRO A 67 -5.59 7.07 6.80
N TYR A 68 -5.17 8.15 6.15
CA TYR A 68 -4.99 9.46 6.77
C TYR A 68 -5.71 10.55 5.96
N TYR A 69 -6.30 11.52 6.66
CA TYR A 69 -7.22 12.51 6.06
C TYR A 69 -6.79 13.96 6.31
N GLY A 70 -5.54 14.16 6.72
CA GLY A 70 -4.99 15.50 6.99
C GLY A 70 -5.49 16.11 8.30
N PRO A 71 -4.97 17.28 8.69
CA PRO A 71 -5.39 17.99 9.90
C PRO A 71 -6.87 18.40 9.89
N ALA A 72 -7.43 18.69 8.70
CA ALA A 72 -8.85 19.01 8.54
C ALA A 72 -9.76 17.77 8.55
N ASN A 73 -9.16 16.57 8.53
CA ASN A 73 -9.86 15.29 8.55
C ASN A 73 -10.87 15.13 7.39
N ASP A 74 -10.60 15.71 6.22
CA ASP A 74 -11.46 15.67 5.02
C ASP A 74 -10.82 14.90 3.85
N GLY A 75 -9.49 14.73 3.87
CA GLY A 75 -8.74 14.09 2.80
C GLY A 75 -8.61 14.94 1.53
N ASP A 76 -8.80 16.26 1.61
CA ASP A 76 -8.69 17.15 0.45
C ASP A 76 -7.22 17.39 0.08
N LEU A 77 -6.80 16.90 -1.09
CA LEU A 77 -5.46 17.10 -1.63
C LEU A 77 -5.21 18.54 -2.10
N TYR A 78 -6.24 19.37 -2.31
CA TYR A 78 -6.07 20.78 -2.68
C TYR A 78 -5.65 21.65 -1.50
N SER A 79 -5.73 21.13 -0.28
CA SER A 79 -5.30 21.81 0.93
C SER A 79 -3.79 21.62 1.17
N SER A 80 -3.02 22.71 1.14
CA SER A 80 -1.59 22.69 1.49
C SER A 80 -1.33 22.18 2.93
N PRO A 81 -2.13 22.56 3.96
CA PRO A 81 -2.03 21.97 5.30
C PRO A 81 -2.19 20.44 5.30
N ASN A 82 -3.09 19.89 4.50
CA ASN A 82 -3.30 18.45 4.38
C ASN A 82 -2.08 17.75 3.74
N LEU A 83 -1.52 18.31 2.67
CA LEU A 83 -0.31 17.79 2.03
C LEU A 83 0.91 17.83 2.97
N ARG A 84 1.06 18.90 3.76
CA ARG A 84 2.11 18.99 4.80
C ARG A 84 1.90 17.94 5.89
N GLY A 85 0.68 17.77 6.39
CA GLY A 85 0.33 16.73 7.36
C GLY A 85 0.64 15.32 6.86
N LEU A 86 0.37 15.04 5.57
CA LEU A 86 0.71 13.75 4.95
C LEU A 86 2.23 13.52 4.95
N ARG A 87 3.01 14.53 4.52
CA ARG A 87 4.47 14.48 4.55
C ARG A 87 5.00 14.24 5.97
N GLU A 88 4.50 14.97 6.96
CA GLU A 88 4.92 14.82 8.35
C GLU A 88 4.61 13.44 8.92
N LEU A 89 3.41 12.90 8.64
CA LEU A 89 3.02 11.55 9.04
C LEU A 89 3.98 10.51 8.45
N VAL A 90 4.22 10.59 7.14
CA VAL A 90 5.10 9.66 6.42
C VAL A 90 6.50 9.73 6.97
N MET A 91 7.09 10.92 7.11
CA MET A 91 8.46 11.06 7.59
C MET A 91 8.62 10.52 9.01
N ARG A 92 7.66 10.80 9.90
CA ARG A 92 7.64 10.24 11.26
C ARG A 92 7.53 8.72 11.28
N SER A 93 6.68 8.16 10.42
CA SER A 93 6.42 6.71 10.37
C SER A 93 7.49 5.92 9.62
N THR A 94 8.52 6.59 9.09
CA THR A 94 9.59 5.98 8.27
C THR A 94 10.98 6.45 8.68
N ASP A 95 11.16 6.91 9.92
CA ASP A 95 12.45 7.41 10.46
C ASP A 95 13.11 8.48 9.59
N GLY A 96 12.30 9.38 9.04
CA GLY A 96 12.74 10.46 8.17
C GLY A 96 13.20 10.01 6.77
N GLN A 97 13.08 8.72 6.43
CA GLN A 97 13.52 8.20 5.13
C GLN A 97 12.51 8.49 4.02
N GLY A 98 11.21 8.37 4.30
CA GLY A 98 10.14 8.47 3.29
C GLY A 98 9.80 7.15 2.60
N LEU A 99 8.88 7.20 1.64
CA LEU A 99 8.28 6.03 0.99
C LEU A 99 9.15 5.50 -0.16
N HIS A 100 9.18 4.18 -0.34
CA HIS A 100 9.83 3.57 -1.52
C HIS A 100 9.04 3.85 -2.80
N MET A 101 7.71 3.88 -2.69
CA MET A 101 6.85 4.16 -3.82
C MET A 101 5.59 4.92 -3.42
N MET A 102 5.11 5.76 -4.32
CA MET A 102 3.85 6.46 -4.23
C MET A 102 3.02 6.10 -5.47
N MET A 103 1.75 5.78 -5.25
CA MET A 103 0.77 5.57 -6.30
C MET A 103 -0.33 6.61 -6.16
N ALA A 104 -0.85 7.09 -7.28
CA ALA A 104 -1.89 8.10 -7.31
C ALA A 104 -2.88 7.80 -8.44
N ASP A 105 -4.17 7.74 -8.13
CA ASP A 105 -5.23 7.36 -9.08
C ASP A 105 -6.39 8.35 -9.11
N GLY A 106 -6.09 9.63 -8.87
CA GLY A 106 -7.07 10.70 -8.82
C GLY A 106 -7.80 10.91 -10.14
N GLY A 107 -9.12 11.07 -10.03
CA GLY A 107 -10.01 11.47 -11.11
C GLY A 107 -11.41 11.69 -10.53
N PHE A 108 -12.22 12.47 -11.21
CA PHE A 108 -13.60 12.72 -10.83
C PHE A 108 -14.49 12.75 -12.09
N ASP A 109 -15.80 12.72 -11.87
CA ASP A 109 -16.77 12.70 -12.96
C ASP A 109 -16.69 13.99 -13.79
N VAL A 110 -16.54 13.81 -15.11
CA VAL A 110 -16.49 14.88 -16.11
C VAL A 110 -17.53 14.66 -17.20
N SER A 111 -18.60 13.92 -16.89
CA SER A 111 -19.67 13.58 -17.84
C SER A 111 -20.17 14.83 -18.58
N GLY A 112 -20.18 14.74 -19.91
CA GLY A 112 -20.53 15.84 -20.83
C GLY A 112 -19.41 16.84 -21.10
N ASN A 113 -18.26 16.72 -20.44
CA ASN A 113 -17.10 17.60 -20.55
C ASN A 113 -15.79 16.81 -20.75
N GLU A 114 -15.86 15.61 -21.33
CA GLU A 114 -14.74 14.68 -21.46
C GLU A 114 -13.55 15.30 -22.21
N ASN A 115 -13.83 16.17 -23.20
CA ASN A 115 -12.82 16.85 -24.01
C ASN A 115 -11.98 17.88 -23.22
N ILE A 116 -12.45 18.34 -22.06
CA ILE A 116 -11.74 19.29 -21.20
C ILE A 116 -11.29 18.66 -19.88
N GLN A 117 -11.30 17.32 -19.79
CA GLN A 117 -10.92 16.57 -18.60
C GLN A 117 -9.51 16.93 -18.09
N GLU A 118 -8.55 17.16 -19.00
CA GLU A 118 -7.20 17.61 -18.65
C GLU A 118 -7.24 18.93 -17.86
N LEU A 119 -8.01 19.91 -18.33
CA LEU A 119 -8.10 21.22 -17.69
C LEU A 119 -8.79 21.12 -16.34
N MET A 120 -9.84 20.30 -16.23
CA MET A 120 -10.57 20.09 -14.98
C MET A 120 -9.68 19.40 -13.92
N ASN A 121 -8.84 18.45 -14.33
CA ASN A 121 -7.97 17.67 -13.42
C ASN A 121 -6.60 18.29 -13.13
N LYS A 122 -6.29 19.47 -13.70
CA LYS A 122 -4.94 20.06 -13.61
C LYS A 122 -4.43 20.22 -12.18
N GLN A 123 -5.29 20.65 -11.24
CA GLN A 123 -4.90 20.88 -9.86
C GLN A 123 -4.70 19.56 -9.14
N LEU A 124 -5.57 18.57 -9.40
CA LEU A 124 -5.43 17.21 -8.86
C LEU A 124 -4.15 16.53 -9.33
N LEU A 125 -3.77 16.71 -10.60
CA LEU A 125 -2.49 16.22 -11.09
C LEU A 125 -1.32 16.88 -10.34
N LEU A 126 -1.36 18.20 -10.17
CA LEU A 126 -0.33 18.94 -9.44
C LEU A 126 -0.21 18.49 -7.97
N THR A 127 -1.31 18.32 -7.26
CA THR A 127 -1.29 17.98 -5.83
C THR A 127 -0.90 16.52 -5.59
N GLN A 128 -1.23 15.60 -6.50
CA GLN A 128 -0.70 14.23 -6.48
C GLN A 128 0.82 14.22 -6.70
N PHE A 129 1.34 15.08 -7.59
CA PHE A 129 2.79 15.21 -7.81
C PHE A 129 3.48 15.82 -6.59
N ALA A 130 2.84 16.80 -5.94
CA ALA A 130 3.33 17.36 -4.67
C ALA A 130 3.36 16.27 -3.59
N ALA A 131 2.30 15.50 -3.40
CA ALA A 131 2.25 14.41 -2.42
C ALA A 131 3.42 13.43 -2.61
N ALA A 132 3.71 13.04 -3.85
CA ALA A 132 4.86 12.20 -4.18
C ALA A 132 6.20 12.87 -3.87
N ALA A 133 6.41 14.11 -4.31
CA ALA A 133 7.65 14.85 -4.09
C ALA A 133 7.96 15.06 -2.59
N GLY A 134 6.93 15.31 -1.78
CA GLY A 134 7.07 15.53 -0.34
C GLY A 134 7.24 14.26 0.50
N SER A 135 6.81 13.10 -0.01
CA SER A 135 6.71 11.86 0.78
C SER A 135 7.69 10.75 0.36
N LEU A 136 8.28 10.84 -0.83
CA LEU A 136 9.21 9.83 -1.33
C LEU A 136 10.61 9.97 -0.75
N ARG A 137 11.28 8.83 -0.58
CA ARG A 137 12.71 8.75 -0.29
C ARG A 137 13.56 9.01 -1.53
N GLU A 138 14.84 9.30 -1.33
CA GLU A 138 15.82 9.24 -2.43
C GLU A 138 15.83 7.85 -3.10
N GLY A 139 15.77 7.82 -4.42
CA GLY A 139 15.61 6.58 -5.20
C GLY A 139 14.16 6.08 -5.27
N GLY A 140 13.22 6.71 -4.56
CA GLY A 140 11.79 6.37 -4.57
C GLY A 140 11.13 6.46 -5.95
N HIS A 141 9.99 5.79 -6.11
CA HIS A 141 9.27 5.69 -7.39
C HIS A 141 7.87 6.26 -7.30
N PHE A 142 7.36 6.80 -8.41
CA PHE A 142 6.02 7.38 -8.47
C PHE A 142 5.25 6.89 -9.69
N VAL A 143 4.00 6.50 -9.48
CA VAL A 143 3.05 6.14 -10.53
C VAL A 143 1.80 6.98 -10.35
N CYS A 144 1.45 7.79 -11.34
CA CYS A 144 0.27 8.66 -11.29
C CYS A 144 -0.60 8.47 -12.51
N LYS A 145 -1.91 8.26 -12.30
CA LYS A 145 -2.87 8.42 -13.38
C LYS A 145 -2.87 9.86 -13.88
N ALA A 146 -2.91 10.00 -15.19
CA ALA A 146 -3.12 11.24 -15.90
C ALA A 146 -4.07 10.98 -17.07
N PHE A 147 -4.59 12.05 -17.66
CA PHE A 147 -5.40 11.99 -18.86
C PHE A 147 -4.59 12.51 -20.04
N ASP A 148 -5.18 13.38 -20.85
CA ASP A 148 -4.43 14.14 -21.83
C ASP A 148 -3.42 15.07 -21.15
N VAL A 149 -2.31 15.31 -21.85
CA VAL A 149 -1.20 16.15 -21.42
C VAL A 149 -0.78 17.07 -22.57
N PHE A 150 -1.77 17.77 -23.13
CA PHE A 150 -1.59 18.68 -24.27
C PHE A 150 -1.25 20.11 -23.82
N THR A 151 -1.69 20.51 -22.63
CA THR A 151 -1.55 21.88 -22.16
C THR A 151 -0.11 22.21 -21.74
N PRO A 152 0.32 23.47 -21.87
CA PRO A 152 1.61 23.92 -21.33
C PRO A 152 1.75 23.68 -19.81
N PHE A 153 0.64 23.69 -19.07
CA PHE A 153 0.62 23.38 -17.64
C PHE A 153 1.05 21.94 -17.39
N SER A 154 0.36 20.95 -17.98
CA SER A 154 0.67 19.53 -17.81
C SER A 154 2.08 19.19 -18.32
N ALA A 155 2.46 19.74 -19.48
CA ALA A 155 3.80 19.56 -20.04
C ALA A 155 4.90 20.18 -19.14
N GLY A 156 4.64 21.36 -18.57
CA GLY A 156 5.49 22.01 -17.59
C GLY A 156 5.67 21.17 -16.33
N LEU A 157 4.58 20.61 -15.83
CA LEU A 157 4.60 19.75 -14.65
C LEU A 157 5.43 18.48 -14.90
N LEU A 158 5.27 17.82 -16.05
CA LEU A 158 6.08 16.67 -16.45
C LEU A 158 7.56 17.03 -16.65
N HIS A 159 7.85 18.22 -17.16
CA HIS A 159 9.22 18.73 -17.28
C HIS A 159 9.88 18.89 -15.90
N LEU A 160 9.16 19.43 -14.92
CA LEU A 160 9.65 19.49 -13.55
C LEU A 160 9.92 18.09 -12.98
N MET A 161 9.02 17.12 -13.19
CA MET A 161 9.25 15.74 -12.75
C MET A 161 10.49 15.13 -13.43
N ALA A 162 10.69 15.33 -14.73
CA ALA A 162 11.88 14.87 -15.44
C ALA A 162 13.19 15.44 -14.86
N ALA A 163 13.15 16.67 -14.35
CA ALA A 163 14.29 17.30 -13.69
C ALA A 163 14.56 16.77 -12.27
N HIS A 164 13.57 16.15 -11.61
CA HIS A 164 13.71 15.66 -10.23
C HIS A 164 13.79 14.14 -10.12
N PHE A 165 13.49 13.39 -11.17
CA PHE A 165 13.59 11.93 -11.22
C PHE A 165 14.65 11.47 -12.23
N SER A 166 15.28 10.33 -11.97
CA SER A 166 16.30 9.75 -12.87
C SER A 166 15.75 9.50 -14.28
N SER A 167 14.49 9.10 -14.38
CA SER A 167 13.77 8.93 -15.65
C SER A 167 12.27 9.08 -15.45
N ILE A 168 11.57 9.48 -16.51
CA ILE A 168 10.12 9.48 -16.58
C ILE A 168 9.62 8.76 -17.84
N ALA A 169 8.41 8.22 -17.80
CA ALA A 169 7.74 7.65 -18.97
C ALA A 169 6.22 7.88 -18.89
N LEU A 170 5.60 8.05 -20.05
CA LEU A 170 4.14 7.97 -20.22
C LEU A 170 3.79 6.58 -20.74
N TYR A 171 2.86 5.92 -20.06
CA TYR A 171 2.49 4.55 -20.37
C TYR A 171 0.97 4.34 -20.26
N LYS A 172 0.35 3.77 -21.29
CA LYS A 172 -1.04 3.34 -21.25
C LYS A 172 -1.10 1.81 -21.16
N PRO A 173 -1.39 1.23 -19.98
CA PRO A 173 -1.51 -0.22 -19.84
C PRO A 173 -2.73 -0.75 -20.60
N ALA A 174 -2.71 -2.02 -20.98
CA ALA A 174 -3.84 -2.66 -21.66
C ALA A 174 -5.11 -2.75 -20.79
N GLN A 175 -4.98 -2.62 -19.47
CA GLN A 175 -6.08 -2.60 -18.51
C GLN A 175 -6.80 -1.25 -18.51
N SER A 176 -6.13 -0.20 -19.00
CA SER A 176 -6.75 1.09 -19.28
C SER A 176 -7.51 1.00 -20.61
N ARG A 177 -8.80 1.37 -20.62
CA ARG A 177 -9.66 1.21 -21.79
C ARG A 177 -9.02 1.92 -23.00
N PRO A 178 -8.92 1.27 -24.18
CA PRO A 178 -8.14 1.81 -25.29
C PRO A 178 -8.72 3.10 -25.91
N ALA A 179 -9.99 3.40 -25.66
CA ALA A 179 -10.69 4.57 -26.23
C ALA A 179 -10.67 5.81 -25.33
N ASN A 180 -10.29 5.70 -24.05
CA ASN A 180 -10.22 6.85 -23.14
C ASN A 180 -8.82 7.49 -23.15
N SER A 181 -8.71 8.69 -22.57
CA SER A 181 -7.46 9.45 -22.51
C SER A 181 -6.54 9.05 -21.35
N GLU A 182 -7.00 8.15 -20.47
CA GLU A 182 -6.25 7.67 -19.31
C GLU A 182 -4.91 7.07 -19.71
N ARG A 183 -3.87 7.45 -18.98
CA ARG A 183 -2.50 6.94 -19.06
C ARG A 183 -1.83 7.13 -17.71
N TYR A 184 -0.64 6.59 -17.55
CA TYR A 184 0.14 6.69 -16.32
C TYR A 184 1.46 7.39 -16.58
N VAL A 185 1.79 8.32 -15.69
CA VAL A 185 3.10 8.92 -15.55
C VAL A 185 3.90 8.04 -14.61
N LEU A 186 5.01 7.49 -15.11
CA LEU A 186 5.93 6.64 -14.36
C LEU A 186 7.20 7.45 -14.10
N CYS A 187 7.50 7.77 -12.84
CA CYS A 187 8.74 8.43 -12.46
C CYS A 187 9.59 7.46 -11.64
N ARG A 188 10.85 7.27 -12.06
CA ARG A 188 11.77 6.34 -11.40
C ARG A 188 12.91 7.10 -10.74
N GLY A 189 13.20 6.76 -9.50
CA GLY A 189 14.37 7.24 -8.77
C GLY A 189 14.33 8.73 -8.52
N LEU A 190 13.60 9.17 -7.49
CA LEU A 190 13.68 10.56 -7.01
C LEU A 190 15.14 10.89 -6.72
N ARG A 191 15.63 12.01 -7.26
CA ARG A 191 17.02 12.45 -7.06
C ARG A 191 17.24 12.87 -5.61
N GLY A 192 18.46 12.68 -5.11
CA GLY A 192 18.88 13.06 -3.77
C GLY A 192 19.06 14.56 -3.56
N GLY A 193 19.65 14.91 -2.42
CA GLY A 193 20.08 16.29 -2.13
C GLY A 193 18.95 17.29 -1.92
N GLY A 194 17.80 16.84 -1.39
CA GLY A 194 16.65 17.70 -1.11
C GLY A 194 15.79 18.04 -2.34
N ALA A 195 16.02 17.39 -3.48
CA ALA A 195 15.24 17.60 -4.71
C ALA A 195 13.73 17.45 -4.47
N GLY A 196 13.29 16.40 -3.76
CA GLY A 196 11.89 16.19 -3.40
C GLY A 196 11.30 17.35 -2.57
N ALA A 197 12.02 17.81 -1.55
CA ALA A 197 11.57 18.91 -0.69
C ALA A 197 11.45 20.24 -1.47
N SER A 198 12.44 20.57 -2.32
CA SER A 198 12.39 21.78 -3.15
C SER A 198 11.24 21.77 -4.16
N LEU A 199 11.00 20.61 -4.80
CA LEU A 199 9.87 20.43 -5.71
C LEU A 199 8.54 20.52 -4.96
N PHE A 200 8.44 19.90 -3.78
CA PHE A 200 7.26 19.95 -2.95
C PHE A 200 6.85 21.39 -2.61
N GLU A 201 7.77 22.22 -2.10
CA GLU A 201 7.45 23.61 -1.76
C GLU A 201 7.08 24.45 -3.00
N HIS A 202 7.75 24.22 -4.14
CA HIS A 202 7.39 24.89 -5.39
C HIS A 202 5.97 24.53 -5.83
N LEU A 203 5.62 23.24 -5.84
CA LEU A 203 4.28 22.79 -6.22
C LEU A 203 3.22 23.27 -5.22
N LEU A 204 3.52 23.34 -3.92
CA LEU A 204 2.61 23.94 -2.94
C LEU A 204 2.35 25.42 -3.21
N SER A 205 3.39 26.20 -3.53
CA SER A 205 3.23 27.61 -3.89
C SER A 205 2.33 27.81 -5.12
N VAL A 206 2.47 26.93 -6.13
CA VAL A 206 1.59 26.94 -7.30
C VAL A 206 0.15 26.56 -6.92
N ASN A 207 -0.02 25.55 -6.06
CA ASN A 207 -1.33 25.14 -5.56
C ASN A 207 -2.04 26.28 -4.81
N GLU A 208 -1.32 26.97 -3.92
CA GLU A 208 -1.81 28.15 -3.20
C GLU A 208 -2.23 29.24 -4.18
N ARG A 209 -1.44 29.48 -5.23
CA ARG A 209 -1.81 30.44 -6.28
C ARG A 209 -3.06 30.03 -7.05
N ILE A 210 -3.26 28.75 -7.34
CA ILE A 210 -4.50 28.26 -7.97
C ILE A 210 -5.68 28.50 -7.03
N ASN A 211 -5.55 28.16 -5.74
CA ASN A 211 -6.59 28.36 -4.73
C ASN A 211 -6.98 29.84 -4.57
N GLU A 212 -6.02 30.77 -4.63
CA GLU A 212 -6.28 32.22 -4.60
C GLU A 212 -7.05 32.72 -5.82
N LEU A 213 -6.70 32.23 -7.01
CA LEU A 213 -7.35 32.62 -8.26
C LEU A 213 -8.74 31.97 -8.40
N LYS A 214 -8.90 30.77 -7.83
CA LYS A 214 -10.07 29.92 -7.99
C LYS A 214 -10.63 29.40 -6.64
N PRO A 215 -11.02 30.29 -5.72
CA PRO A 215 -11.42 29.90 -4.35
C PRO A 215 -12.68 29.00 -4.32
N SER A 216 -13.51 29.08 -5.36
CA SER A 216 -14.75 28.32 -5.53
C SER A 216 -14.64 27.16 -6.53
N TRP A 217 -13.49 26.92 -7.16
CA TRP A 217 -13.34 25.82 -8.12
C TRP A 217 -13.39 24.47 -7.39
N GLY A 218 -14.18 23.54 -7.95
CA GLY A 218 -14.59 22.32 -7.25
C GLY A 218 -15.82 22.47 -6.34
N ARG A 219 -16.29 23.70 -6.08
CA ARG A 219 -17.54 24.00 -5.33
C ARG A 219 -18.61 24.71 -6.18
N SER A 220 -18.23 25.37 -7.28
CA SER A 220 -19.09 26.02 -8.27
C SER A 220 -18.51 25.83 -9.68
N GLN A 221 -19.37 25.65 -10.68
CA GLN A 221 -18.96 25.49 -12.09
C GLN A 221 -18.51 26.81 -12.76
N LEU A 222 -18.75 27.96 -12.15
CA LEU A 222 -18.40 29.27 -12.70
C LEU A 222 -17.28 29.89 -11.88
N ASP A 223 -16.11 30.06 -12.51
CA ASP A 223 -15.01 30.88 -12.01
C ASP A 223 -15.35 32.35 -12.26
N PRO A 224 -15.63 33.15 -11.22
CA PRO A 224 -16.02 34.55 -11.39
C PRO A 224 -14.85 35.44 -11.85
N THR A 225 -13.60 34.98 -11.78
CA THR A 225 -12.42 35.78 -12.11
C THR A 225 -11.89 35.55 -13.52
N GLY A 226 -12.14 34.37 -14.10
CA GLY A 226 -11.59 33.94 -15.38
C GLY A 226 -10.06 33.85 -15.41
N ARG A 227 -9.39 33.83 -14.25
CA ARG A 227 -7.92 33.78 -14.14
C ARG A 227 -7.46 32.40 -13.66
N ASP A 228 -6.35 31.94 -14.22
CA ASP A 228 -5.76 30.64 -13.87
C ASP A 228 -4.24 30.63 -14.11
N VAL A 229 -3.54 29.68 -13.50
CA VAL A 229 -2.12 29.41 -13.76
C VAL A 229 -1.98 28.58 -15.04
N LEU A 230 -1.67 29.20 -16.17
CA LEU A 230 -1.69 28.53 -17.48
C LEU A 230 -0.45 27.69 -17.81
N ALA A 231 0.70 27.97 -17.18
CA ALA A 231 1.95 27.28 -17.44
C ALA A 231 2.89 27.39 -16.24
N LEU A 232 3.72 26.35 -16.04
CA LEU A 232 4.79 26.33 -15.02
C LEU A 232 6.17 26.62 -15.61
N VAL A 233 6.35 26.30 -16.88
CA VAL A 233 7.59 26.49 -17.64
C VAL A 233 7.24 27.23 -18.93
N PRO A 234 8.02 28.26 -19.33
CA PRO A 234 7.80 28.95 -20.59
C PRO A 234 7.75 28.00 -21.78
N LEU A 235 6.73 28.15 -22.63
CA LEU A 235 6.50 27.27 -23.78
C LEU A 235 7.70 27.16 -24.75
N PRO A 236 8.47 28.23 -25.04
CA PRO A 236 9.67 28.12 -25.86
C PRO A 236 10.71 27.17 -25.27
N LEU A 237 10.92 27.21 -23.94
CA LEU A 237 11.85 26.32 -23.24
C LEU A 237 11.36 24.87 -23.27
N LEU A 238 10.06 24.65 -23.04
CA LEU A 238 9.47 23.31 -23.15
C LEU A 238 9.67 22.72 -24.54
N ARG A 239 9.35 23.49 -25.60
CA ARG A 239 9.47 23.04 -26.99
C ARG A 239 10.90 22.70 -27.40
N ALA A 240 11.88 23.42 -26.87
CA ALA A 240 13.30 23.18 -27.13
C ALA A 240 13.88 22.01 -26.31
N SER A 241 13.19 21.58 -25.25
CA SER A 241 13.69 20.53 -24.35
C SER A 241 13.50 19.11 -24.91
N PRO A 242 14.35 18.14 -24.54
CA PRO A 242 14.14 16.72 -24.85
C PRO A 242 12.78 16.19 -24.36
N VAL A 243 12.31 16.70 -23.21
CA VAL A 243 10.98 16.36 -22.67
C VAL A 243 9.88 16.82 -23.62
N GLY A 244 9.97 18.02 -24.18
CA GLY A 244 8.98 18.53 -25.15
C GLY A 244 8.90 17.69 -26.42
N ALA A 245 10.04 17.23 -26.93
CA ALA A 245 10.09 16.30 -28.07
C ALA A 245 9.42 14.95 -27.72
N TYR A 246 9.79 14.37 -26.58
CA TYR A 246 9.19 13.13 -26.08
C TYR A 246 7.67 13.23 -25.89
N LEU A 247 7.18 14.32 -25.28
CA LEU A 247 5.74 14.52 -25.05
C LEU A 247 4.98 14.62 -26.37
N ARG A 248 5.54 15.28 -27.39
CA ARG A 248 4.93 15.35 -28.72
C ARG A 248 4.79 13.96 -29.32
N GLU A 249 5.88 13.20 -29.38
CA GLU A 249 5.88 11.84 -29.91
C GLU A 249 4.90 10.93 -29.15
N SER A 250 4.92 10.98 -27.82
CA SER A 250 4.02 10.19 -26.98
C SER A 250 2.55 10.55 -27.22
N ASN A 251 2.23 11.84 -27.29
CA ASN A 251 0.86 12.31 -27.55
C ASN A 251 0.36 11.89 -28.93
N ASP A 252 1.19 12.02 -29.97
CA ASP A 252 0.84 11.59 -31.32
C ASP A 252 0.61 10.07 -31.38
N ARG A 253 1.50 9.29 -30.78
CA ARG A 253 1.39 7.82 -30.73
C ARG A 253 0.13 7.37 -30.01
N ILE A 254 -0.13 7.88 -28.81
CA ILE A 254 -1.33 7.53 -28.03
C ILE A 254 -2.59 8.00 -28.76
N GLY A 255 -2.59 9.21 -29.34
CA GLY A 255 -3.71 9.75 -30.09
C GLY A 255 -4.10 8.91 -31.31
N VAL A 256 -3.11 8.38 -32.05
CA VAL A 256 -3.36 7.45 -33.17
C VAL A 256 -4.05 6.17 -32.69
N LEU A 257 -3.60 5.60 -31.57
CA LEU A 257 -4.18 4.39 -30.97
C LEU A 257 -5.60 4.64 -30.46
N GLN A 258 -5.83 5.74 -29.75
CA GLN A 258 -7.14 6.13 -29.23
C GLN A 258 -8.14 6.37 -30.36
N ARG A 259 -7.75 7.09 -31.42
CA ARG A 259 -8.57 7.29 -32.62
C ARG A 259 -8.98 5.96 -33.26
N ARG A 260 -8.04 4.99 -33.35
CA ARG A 260 -8.34 3.65 -33.88
C ARG A 260 -9.33 2.91 -32.99
N ALA A 261 -9.18 2.99 -31.67
CA ALA A 261 -10.09 2.36 -30.71
C ALA A 261 -11.51 2.95 -30.78
N LEU A 262 -11.63 4.28 -30.84
CA LEU A 262 -12.91 4.98 -31.00
C LEU A 262 -13.62 4.59 -32.30
N ARG A 263 -12.90 4.56 -33.43
CA ARG A 263 -13.47 4.11 -34.71
C ARG A 263 -13.98 2.67 -34.64
N ARG A 264 -13.23 1.78 -33.98
CA ARG A 264 -13.65 0.38 -33.75
C ARG A 264 -14.90 0.30 -32.88
N LEU A 265 -15.01 1.13 -31.84
CA LEU A 265 -16.19 1.19 -30.98
C LEU A 265 -17.43 1.65 -31.78
N VAL A 266 -17.29 2.68 -32.61
CA VAL A 266 -18.37 3.15 -33.50
C VAL A 266 -18.78 2.08 -34.51
N ALA A 267 -17.82 1.38 -35.13
CA ALA A 267 -18.11 0.29 -36.05
C ALA A 267 -18.86 -0.85 -35.34
N TYR A 268 -18.39 -1.28 -34.16
CA TYR A 268 -19.03 -2.31 -33.34
C TYR A 268 -20.48 -1.96 -32.98
N MET A 269 -20.75 -0.70 -32.63
CA MET A 269 -22.11 -0.20 -32.35
C MET A 269 -23.03 -0.25 -33.58
N ARG A 270 -22.49 0.04 -34.78
CA ARG A 270 -23.25 0.02 -36.04
C ARG A 270 -23.52 -1.40 -36.54
N GLU A 271 -22.54 -2.29 -36.42
CA GLU A 271 -22.57 -3.66 -36.96
C GLU A 271 -23.14 -4.71 -36.00
N LYS A 272 -23.69 -4.29 -34.85
CA LYS A 272 -24.31 -5.18 -33.82
C LYS A 272 -23.45 -6.41 -33.45
N GLY A 273 -22.16 -6.19 -33.21
CA GLY A 273 -21.44 -7.11 -32.32
C GLY A 273 -20.71 -8.29 -32.94
N SER A 274 -20.25 -8.20 -34.19
CA SER A 274 -19.22 -9.13 -34.69
C SER A 274 -17.95 -9.00 -33.83
N ARG A 275 -17.73 -9.96 -32.92
CA ARG A 275 -16.54 -10.02 -32.07
C ARG A 275 -15.38 -10.55 -32.90
N SER A 276 -14.28 -9.78 -32.96
CA SER A 276 -13.08 -10.14 -33.72
C SER A 276 -11.94 -10.72 -32.87
N CYS A 277 -12.11 -10.88 -31.55
CA CYS A 277 -11.04 -11.37 -30.67
C CYS A 277 -11.55 -12.26 -29.54
N ASP A 278 -10.71 -13.22 -29.16
CA ASP A 278 -10.90 -14.09 -28.00
C ASP A 278 -10.41 -13.39 -26.72
N GLN A 279 -11.36 -12.84 -25.97
CA GLN A 279 -11.09 -12.14 -24.72
C GLN A 279 -10.67 -13.09 -23.60
N SER A 280 -11.16 -14.33 -23.60
CA SER A 280 -10.86 -15.33 -22.57
C SER A 280 -9.40 -15.77 -22.67
N ALA A 281 -8.95 -16.13 -23.88
CA ALA A 281 -7.56 -16.49 -24.11
C ALA A 281 -6.60 -15.33 -23.79
N THR A 282 -6.98 -14.09 -24.16
CA THR A 282 -6.17 -12.89 -23.83
C THR A 282 -6.09 -12.66 -22.33
N ARG A 283 -7.20 -12.82 -21.60
CA ARG A 283 -7.22 -12.73 -20.13
C ARG A 283 -6.28 -13.75 -19.50
N ASP A 284 -6.39 -15.02 -19.89
CA ASP A 284 -5.62 -16.11 -19.28
C ASP A 284 -4.11 -15.94 -19.53
N GLN A 285 -3.73 -15.51 -20.75
CA GLN A 285 -2.34 -15.17 -21.06
C GLN A 285 -1.82 -14.00 -20.21
N CYS A 286 -2.63 -12.96 -20.01
CA CYS A 286 -2.29 -11.82 -19.16
C CYS A 286 -2.13 -12.21 -17.68
N LEU A 287 -3.07 -12.98 -17.12
CA LEU A 287 -3.00 -13.45 -15.74
C LEU A 287 -1.74 -14.31 -15.52
N SER A 288 -1.45 -15.22 -16.45
CA SER A 288 -0.23 -16.03 -16.44
C SER A 288 1.04 -15.16 -16.51
N ALA A 289 1.11 -14.20 -17.45
CA ALA A 289 2.26 -13.32 -17.62
C ALA A 289 2.53 -12.46 -16.37
N TRP A 290 1.48 -12.00 -15.68
CA TRP A 290 1.60 -11.21 -14.45
C TRP A 290 1.63 -12.05 -13.17
N ARG A 291 1.62 -13.39 -13.30
CA ARG A 291 1.62 -14.33 -12.18
C ARG A 291 0.51 -14.02 -11.19
N LEU A 292 -0.71 -13.87 -11.73
CA LEU A 292 -1.95 -13.72 -10.99
C LEU A 292 -2.72 -15.05 -11.01
N PRO A 293 -3.45 -15.39 -9.95
CA PRO A 293 -4.29 -16.59 -9.93
C PRO A 293 -5.49 -16.43 -10.88
N ASP A 294 -5.94 -17.55 -11.48
CA ASP A 294 -7.01 -17.57 -12.49
C ASP A 294 -8.42 -17.33 -11.92
N ALA A 295 -8.61 -17.49 -10.61
CA ALA A 295 -9.88 -17.26 -9.93
C ALA A 295 -9.69 -16.42 -8.66
N PRO A 296 -10.58 -15.43 -8.40
CA PRO A 296 -10.64 -14.81 -7.10
C PRO A 296 -11.09 -15.85 -6.07
N PRO A 297 -10.39 -16.02 -4.94
CA PRO A 297 -10.85 -16.87 -3.87
C PRO A 297 -12.18 -16.33 -3.30
N PRO A 298 -13.02 -17.21 -2.74
CA PRO A 298 -14.28 -16.78 -2.14
C PRO A 298 -14.01 -15.76 -1.01
N PRO A 299 -14.94 -14.82 -0.76
CA PRO A 299 -14.85 -13.92 0.37
C PRO A 299 -14.72 -14.72 1.68
N PRO A 300 -14.01 -14.19 2.70
CA PRO A 300 -13.91 -14.85 3.99
C PRO A 300 -15.31 -15.12 4.56
N ARG A 301 -15.60 -16.38 4.86
CA ARG A 301 -16.88 -16.82 5.43
C ARG A 301 -16.78 -17.29 6.88
N CYS A 302 -15.58 -17.26 7.48
CA CYS A 302 -15.35 -17.82 8.81
C CYS A 302 -16.11 -16.99 9.85
N SER A 303 -17.08 -17.63 10.52
CA SER A 303 -17.81 -17.07 11.65
C SER A 303 -17.15 -17.42 12.98
N HIS A 304 -16.33 -18.49 13.02
CA HIS A 304 -15.72 -19.02 14.24
C HIS A 304 -14.18 -19.12 14.15
N PRO A 305 -13.44 -18.83 15.26
CA PRO A 305 -11.99 -18.94 15.31
C PRO A 305 -11.45 -20.34 14.95
N ASP A 306 -12.11 -21.43 15.38
CA ASP A 306 -11.67 -22.80 15.06
C ASP A 306 -11.68 -23.10 13.55
N GLU A 307 -12.69 -22.62 12.83
CA GLU A 307 -12.78 -22.79 11.38
C GLU A 307 -11.66 -22.02 10.65
N ALA A 308 -11.29 -20.86 11.17
CA ALA A 308 -10.20 -20.05 10.64
C ALA A 308 -8.82 -20.66 10.96
N TYR A 309 -8.69 -21.34 12.10
CA TYR A 309 -7.47 -22.00 12.54
C TYR A 309 -7.20 -23.33 11.81
N ALA A 310 -8.22 -24.16 11.59
CA ALA A 310 -8.05 -25.53 11.07
C ALA A 310 -7.20 -25.63 9.77
N PRO A 311 -7.32 -24.72 8.78
CA PRO A 311 -6.46 -24.74 7.59
C PRO A 311 -4.97 -24.44 7.86
N LEU A 312 -4.66 -23.70 8.94
CA LEU A 312 -3.30 -23.31 9.31
C LEU A 312 -2.55 -24.46 9.99
N GLU A 313 -3.25 -25.26 10.82
CA GLU A 313 -2.69 -26.37 11.59
C GLU A 313 -2.03 -27.43 10.70
N ARG A 314 -2.65 -27.75 9.55
CA ARG A 314 -2.21 -28.80 8.61
C ARG A 314 -1.90 -30.15 9.30
N GLY A 315 -2.61 -30.47 10.37
CA GLY A 315 -2.47 -31.75 11.09
C GLY A 315 -1.25 -31.86 12.02
N GLU A 316 -0.51 -30.77 12.26
CA GLU A 316 0.67 -30.79 13.15
C GLU A 316 0.32 -30.81 14.64
N GLN A 317 -0.96 -30.66 15.02
CA GLN A 317 -1.41 -30.68 16.42
C GLN A 317 -0.64 -29.70 17.31
N LEU A 318 -0.33 -28.50 16.75
CA LEU A 318 0.49 -27.49 17.41
C LEU A 318 0.07 -27.16 18.85
N PRO A 319 -1.23 -27.08 19.21
CA PRO A 319 -1.63 -26.82 20.59
C PRO A 319 -1.27 -27.94 21.57
N ARG A 320 -1.05 -29.18 21.07
CA ARG A 320 -0.53 -30.30 21.88
C ARG A 320 0.99 -30.27 21.98
N VAL A 321 1.68 -29.85 20.91
CA VAL A 321 3.15 -29.73 20.87
C VAL A 321 3.65 -28.59 21.75
N LEU A 322 2.92 -27.46 21.78
CA LEU A 322 3.26 -26.27 22.57
C LEU A 322 2.73 -26.32 24.00
N ARG A 323 2.26 -27.48 24.49
CA ARG A 323 1.92 -27.61 25.90
C ARG A 323 3.17 -27.25 26.70
N PRO A 324 3.07 -26.34 27.68
CA PRO A 324 4.18 -26.09 28.58
C PRO A 324 4.56 -27.43 29.18
N ALA A 325 5.76 -27.93 28.89
CA ALA A 325 6.37 -28.85 29.81
C ALA A 325 6.43 -28.08 31.14
N GLU A 326 5.95 -28.66 32.24
CA GLU A 326 6.14 -28.06 33.56
C GLU A 326 7.58 -27.57 33.65
N ALA A 327 7.76 -26.31 34.04
CA ALA A 327 9.07 -25.70 34.16
C ALA A 327 9.91 -26.58 35.11
N SER A 328 10.69 -27.46 34.50
CA SER A 328 11.44 -28.48 35.21
C SER A 328 12.83 -27.91 35.39
N GLY A 329 13.31 -27.87 36.64
CA GLY A 329 14.71 -27.59 36.93
C GLY A 329 15.69 -28.64 36.38
N ALA A 330 15.21 -29.61 35.59
CA ALA A 330 16.05 -30.57 34.90
C ALA A 330 16.92 -29.88 33.85
N LEU A 331 18.21 -30.22 33.85
CA LEU A 331 19.12 -29.91 32.76
C LEU A 331 18.50 -30.29 31.40
N LEU A 332 18.46 -29.34 30.46
CA LEU A 332 18.07 -29.58 29.08
C LEU A 332 18.94 -30.69 28.50
N ARG A 333 18.36 -31.89 28.35
CA ARG A 333 19.04 -33.01 27.71
C ARG A 333 18.82 -32.92 26.21
N LEU A 334 19.91 -32.94 25.45
CA LEU A 334 19.84 -33.13 24.01
C LEU A 334 19.05 -34.40 23.71
N PRO A 335 18.11 -34.37 22.74
CA PRO A 335 17.42 -35.56 22.29
C PRO A 335 18.42 -36.63 21.87
N SER A 336 18.08 -37.90 22.08
CA SER A 336 18.90 -39.04 21.66
C SER A 336 19.14 -39.07 20.14
N ASP A 337 18.26 -38.45 19.36
CA ASP A 337 18.46 -38.20 17.92
C ASP A 337 18.10 -36.74 17.55
N PRO A 338 19.06 -35.80 17.62
CA PRO A 338 18.81 -34.39 17.29
C PRO A 338 18.44 -34.17 15.82
N LYS A 339 18.86 -35.07 14.91
CA LYS A 339 18.62 -34.94 13.47
C LYS A 339 17.18 -35.26 13.08
N SER A 340 16.46 -36.04 13.88
CA SER A 340 15.01 -36.24 13.69
C SER A 340 14.17 -35.10 14.26
N MET A 341 14.71 -34.30 15.18
CA MET A 341 14.00 -33.17 15.79
C MET A 341 14.24 -31.82 15.09
N PHE A 342 15.46 -31.55 14.63
CA PHE A 342 15.82 -30.27 14.02
C PHE A 342 16.35 -30.47 12.61
N ARG A 343 15.95 -29.60 11.67
CA ARG A 343 16.50 -29.60 10.29
C ARG A 343 17.97 -29.24 10.30
N THR A 344 18.33 -28.29 11.14
CA THR A 344 19.70 -27.79 11.32
C THR A 344 19.92 -27.47 12.80
N VAL A 345 21.18 -27.51 13.25
CA VAL A 345 21.53 -27.09 14.62
C VAL A 345 21.25 -25.59 14.84
N ALA A 346 21.21 -24.79 13.75
CA ALA A 346 20.87 -23.37 13.80
C ALA A 346 19.37 -23.11 14.10
N ASP A 347 18.52 -24.14 14.01
CA ASP A 347 17.12 -24.06 14.43
C ASP A 347 16.95 -24.34 15.93
N TRP A 348 18.01 -24.75 16.63
CA TRP A 348 18.00 -24.92 18.07
C TRP A 348 18.33 -23.58 18.75
N VAL A 349 17.30 -22.95 19.30
CA VAL A 349 17.39 -21.61 19.89
C VAL A 349 16.88 -21.59 21.32
N VAL A 350 17.58 -20.83 22.15
CA VAL A 350 17.19 -20.53 23.52
C VAL A 350 16.69 -19.09 23.55
N MET A 351 15.51 -18.88 24.12
CA MET A 351 14.90 -17.56 24.24
C MET A 351 14.63 -17.29 25.72
N PRO A 352 15.07 -16.14 26.26
CA PRO A 352 14.66 -15.73 27.59
C PRO A 352 13.15 -15.41 27.59
N SER A 353 12.44 -15.91 28.59
CA SER A 353 11.05 -15.52 28.87
C SER A 353 11.08 -14.25 29.72
N ALA A 354 10.28 -13.25 29.37
CA ALA A 354 10.14 -12.03 30.18
C ALA A 354 9.09 -12.20 31.29
N SER A 355 8.26 -13.24 31.20
CA SER A 355 7.27 -13.58 32.22
C SER A 355 7.35 -15.04 32.66
N ASP A 356 6.74 -15.34 33.81
CA ASP A 356 6.46 -16.70 34.25
C ASP A 356 5.27 -17.33 33.49
N CYS A 357 4.62 -16.59 32.58
CA CYS A 357 3.58 -17.13 31.73
C CYS A 357 4.20 -17.98 30.62
N ALA A 358 3.70 -19.20 30.47
CA ALA A 358 4.16 -20.06 29.42
C ALA A 358 3.83 -19.48 28.03
N PRO A 359 4.69 -19.69 27.02
CA PRO A 359 4.39 -19.31 25.65
C PRO A 359 3.06 -19.91 25.18
N CYS A 360 2.32 -19.14 24.40
CA CYS A 360 1.02 -19.52 23.86
C CYS A 360 1.00 -19.37 22.34
N LEU A 361 0.08 -20.07 21.70
CA LEU A 361 -0.24 -19.81 20.31
C LEU A 361 -1.10 -18.56 20.22
N VAL A 362 -0.73 -17.67 19.30
CA VAL A 362 -1.54 -16.52 18.91
C VAL A 362 -1.83 -16.64 17.43
N PHE A 363 -3.08 -16.43 17.04
CA PHE A 363 -3.43 -16.42 15.63
C PHE A 363 -4.34 -15.24 15.27
N GLY A 364 -4.15 -14.75 14.04
CA GLY A 364 -4.94 -13.67 13.45
C GLY A 364 -6.03 -14.24 12.56
N ALA A 365 -7.25 -13.76 12.73
CA ALA A 365 -8.40 -14.16 11.94
C ALA A 365 -9.36 -13.01 11.67
N ASP A 366 -10.10 -13.14 10.57
CA ASP A 366 -11.30 -12.36 10.32
C ASP A 366 -12.47 -13.17 10.88
N VAL A 367 -13.15 -12.68 11.92
CA VAL A 367 -14.36 -13.30 12.49
C VAL A 367 -15.47 -12.28 12.54
N ALA A 368 -16.73 -12.69 12.36
CA ALA A 368 -17.96 -11.91 12.56
C ALA A 368 -17.79 -10.36 12.63
N GLN A 369 -17.83 -9.67 11.48
CA GLN A 369 -17.66 -8.20 11.33
C GLN A 369 -16.33 -7.60 11.81
N SER A 370 -15.42 -8.38 12.40
CA SER A 370 -14.12 -7.96 12.90
C SER A 370 -12.99 -8.50 12.01
N ARG A 371 -12.21 -7.58 11.45
CA ARG A 371 -11.08 -7.89 10.55
C ARG A 371 -9.75 -7.80 11.30
N GLY A 372 -8.92 -8.83 11.19
CA GLY A 372 -7.62 -8.90 11.85
C GLY A 372 -7.68 -8.98 13.37
N ALA A 373 -8.68 -9.69 13.93
CA ALA A 373 -8.74 -9.97 15.36
C ALA A 373 -7.63 -10.97 15.74
N ALA A 374 -6.99 -10.74 16.89
CA ALA A 374 -6.00 -11.65 17.46
C ALA A 374 -6.63 -12.54 18.53
N PHE A 375 -6.25 -13.81 18.54
CA PHE A 375 -6.74 -14.81 19.49
C PHE A 375 -5.58 -15.58 20.10
N VAL A 376 -5.66 -15.86 21.39
CA VAL A 376 -4.70 -16.67 22.14
C VAL A 376 -5.31 -18.04 22.46
N TRP A 377 -4.51 -19.09 22.38
CA TRP A 377 -4.92 -20.42 22.82
C TRP A 377 -4.93 -20.50 24.35
N GLY A 378 -6.12 -20.53 24.94
CA GLY A 378 -6.32 -20.59 26.38
C GLY A 378 -6.09 -21.98 26.97
N SER A 379 -5.89 -22.02 28.29
CA SER A 379 -5.70 -23.26 29.07
C SER A 379 -6.91 -24.22 29.00
N ARG A 380 -8.09 -23.70 28.69
CA ARG A 380 -9.33 -24.46 28.49
C ARG A 380 -9.41 -25.15 27.13
N GLY A 381 -8.40 -24.97 26.28
CA GLY A 381 -8.40 -25.50 24.91
C GLY A 381 -9.33 -24.73 23.98
N THR A 382 -9.47 -23.42 24.19
CA THR A 382 -10.33 -22.52 23.41
C THR A 382 -9.52 -21.33 22.91
N TRP A 383 -9.96 -20.74 21.80
CA TRP A 383 -9.41 -19.49 21.29
C TRP A 383 -10.08 -18.28 21.96
N ASP A 384 -9.31 -17.56 22.78
CA ASP A 384 -9.77 -16.38 23.51
C ASP A 384 -9.30 -15.11 22.77
N CYS A 385 -10.22 -14.19 22.48
CA CYS A 385 -9.91 -12.95 21.77
C CYS A 385 -9.04 -12.01 22.63
N VAL A 386 -8.02 -11.40 22.03
CA VAL A 386 -7.13 -10.43 22.67
C VAL A 386 -7.56 -9.01 22.30
N ALA A 387 -8.10 -8.27 23.27
CA ALA A 387 -8.45 -6.88 23.08
C ALA A 387 -7.21 -6.01 22.79
N GLY A 388 -7.35 -5.04 21.89
CA GLY A 388 -6.30 -4.06 21.57
C GLY A 388 -5.19 -4.56 20.64
N VAL A 389 -5.13 -5.86 20.35
CA VAL A 389 -4.14 -6.43 19.41
C VAL A 389 -4.81 -6.73 18.08
N ARG A 390 -4.24 -6.19 17.00
CA ARG A 390 -4.62 -6.55 15.64
C ARG A 390 -3.52 -7.34 14.98
N LEU A 391 -3.89 -8.45 14.35
CA LEU A 391 -2.96 -9.34 13.68
C LEU A 391 -3.57 -9.76 12.34
N PRO A 392 -2.84 -9.64 11.22
CA PRO A 392 -3.40 -10.01 9.92
C PRO A 392 -3.90 -11.44 9.91
N ARG A 393 -5.03 -11.66 9.22
CA ARG A 393 -5.60 -13.01 9.09
C ARG A 393 -4.60 -14.01 8.54
N ALA A 394 -4.81 -15.28 8.89
CA ALA A 394 -3.93 -16.38 8.51
C ALA A 394 -2.48 -16.16 8.97
N THR A 395 -2.31 -15.53 10.13
CA THR A 395 -1.03 -15.43 10.83
C THR A 395 -1.11 -16.32 12.06
N LEU A 396 -0.10 -17.16 12.28
CA LEU A 396 -0.01 -18.07 13.42
C LEU A 396 1.39 -17.96 14.01
N ILE A 397 1.47 -17.46 15.23
CA ILE A 397 2.71 -17.15 15.93
C ILE A 397 2.72 -17.80 17.31
N VAL A 398 3.93 -17.96 17.85
CA VAL A 398 4.16 -18.31 19.25
C VAL A 398 4.62 -17.06 19.96
N ALA A 399 3.96 -16.69 21.06
CA ALA A 399 4.27 -15.49 21.83
C ALA A 399 4.02 -15.71 23.32
N GLU A 400 4.61 -14.88 24.16
CA GLU A 400 4.16 -14.71 25.55
C GLU A 400 3.38 -13.39 25.67
N LYS A 401 2.39 -13.38 26.57
CA LYS A 401 1.71 -12.15 26.97
C LYS A 401 2.49 -11.54 28.13
N VAL A 402 2.87 -10.28 27.98
CA VAL A 402 3.62 -9.53 28.99
C VAL A 402 2.94 -8.20 29.28
N THR A 403 3.29 -7.61 30.42
CA THR A 403 2.97 -6.22 30.73
C THR A 403 4.27 -5.46 30.81
N GLU A 404 4.47 -4.50 29.89
CA GLU A 404 5.68 -3.70 29.81
C GLU A 404 5.43 -2.28 30.32
N GLN A 405 6.47 -1.65 30.86
CA GLN A 405 6.43 -0.23 31.21
C GLN A 405 6.97 0.59 30.03
N VAL A 406 6.07 1.32 29.36
CA VAL A 406 6.39 2.20 28.23
C VAL A 406 6.03 3.62 28.62
N ASP A 407 7.03 4.51 28.65
CA ASP A 407 6.87 5.93 29.00
C ASP A 407 6.14 6.15 30.34
N GLY A 408 6.50 5.33 31.34
CA GLY A 408 5.93 5.39 32.69
C GLY A 408 4.58 4.71 32.86
N SER A 409 3.93 4.25 31.78
CA SER A 409 2.64 3.56 31.82
C SER A 409 2.78 2.06 31.56
N LEU A 410 2.03 1.23 32.29
CA LEU A 410 1.96 -0.21 32.03
C LEU A 410 1.08 -0.49 30.81
N ARG A 411 1.55 -1.35 29.91
CA ARG A 411 0.83 -1.77 28.70
C ARG A 411 0.95 -3.26 28.49
N ASP A 412 -0.16 -3.87 28.09
CA ASP A 412 -0.16 -5.25 27.62
C ASP A 412 0.53 -5.31 26.25
N ALA A 413 1.48 -6.22 26.10
CA ALA A 413 2.21 -6.48 24.87
C ALA A 413 2.32 -8.00 24.61
N LEU A 414 2.66 -8.34 23.36
CA LEU A 414 2.97 -9.70 22.96
C LEU A 414 4.44 -9.77 22.55
N HIS A 415 5.25 -10.50 23.32
CA HIS A 415 6.59 -10.83 22.88
C HIS A 415 6.52 -12.03 21.95
N VAL A 416 6.74 -11.78 20.67
CA VAL A 416 6.66 -12.84 19.66
C VAL A 416 7.98 -13.60 19.57
N PHE A 417 7.91 -14.92 19.66
CA PHE A 417 9.05 -15.84 19.60
C PHE A 417 9.29 -16.40 18.21
N ASP A 418 8.26 -16.93 17.55
CA ASP A 418 8.39 -17.55 16.22
C ASP A 418 7.04 -17.53 15.49
N ALA A 419 7.05 -17.91 14.20
CA ALA A 419 5.86 -17.99 13.37
C ALA A 419 5.78 -19.31 12.61
N ALA A 420 4.58 -19.88 12.52
CA ALA A 420 4.27 -20.97 11.61
C ALA A 420 3.73 -20.42 10.28
N VAL A 421 2.90 -19.39 10.32
CA VAL A 421 2.29 -18.75 9.15
C VAL A 421 2.30 -17.23 9.32
N ILE A 422 2.63 -16.47 8.28
CA ILE A 422 2.67 -15.01 8.28
C ILE A 422 1.78 -14.49 7.15
N ALA A 423 0.62 -13.91 7.46
CA ALA A 423 -0.33 -13.39 6.47
C ALA A 423 -0.63 -14.38 5.32
N GLY A 424 -0.79 -15.67 5.65
CA GLY A 424 -1.03 -16.77 4.70
C GLY A 424 0.22 -17.42 4.11
N ASP A 425 1.41 -16.87 4.31
CA ASP A 425 2.69 -17.49 3.90
C ASP A 425 3.13 -18.53 4.94
N ASP A 426 3.19 -19.80 4.55
CA ASP A 426 3.65 -20.88 5.44
C ASP A 426 5.17 -20.89 5.54
N VAL A 427 5.66 -20.50 6.71
CA VAL A 427 7.09 -20.30 6.96
C VAL A 427 7.73 -21.47 7.73
N ARG A 428 6.96 -22.48 8.15
CA ARG A 428 7.45 -23.62 8.98
C ARG A 428 8.66 -24.34 8.40
N ARG A 429 8.76 -24.38 7.07
CA ARG A 429 9.83 -25.11 6.37
C ARG A 429 11.12 -24.32 6.20
N LEU A 430 11.13 -23.05 6.60
CA LEU A 430 12.29 -22.16 6.50
C LEU A 430 13.17 -22.30 7.76
N PRO A 431 14.47 -21.99 7.68
CA PRO A 431 15.32 -21.86 8.86
C PRO A 431 14.78 -20.81 9.84
N TYR A 432 14.98 -21.01 11.15
CA TYR A 432 14.50 -20.13 12.21
C TYR A 432 14.89 -18.66 11.97
N SER A 433 16.13 -18.40 11.56
CA SER A 433 16.60 -17.04 11.26
C SER A 433 15.79 -16.32 10.17
N GLU A 434 15.37 -17.04 9.12
CA GLU A 434 14.54 -16.49 8.05
C GLU A 434 13.08 -16.33 8.48
N ARG A 435 12.55 -17.21 9.35
CA ARG A 435 11.23 -17.03 9.98
C ARG A 435 11.21 -15.78 10.84
N ARG A 436 12.20 -15.63 11.73
CA ARG A 436 12.37 -14.43 12.58
C ARG A 436 12.51 -13.17 11.78
N ARG A 437 13.31 -13.18 10.71
CA ARG A 437 13.46 -12.01 9.84
C ARG A 437 12.12 -11.60 9.21
N ARG A 438 11.35 -12.55 8.68
CA ARG A 438 10.03 -12.27 8.07
C ARG A 438 9.01 -11.80 9.10
N LEU A 439 9.01 -12.42 10.28
CA LEU A 439 8.18 -12.02 11.41
C LEU A 439 8.52 -10.60 11.90
N GLY A 440 9.80 -10.28 11.98
CA GLY A 440 10.28 -8.94 12.33
C GLY A 440 9.75 -7.87 11.37
N LEU A 441 9.65 -8.16 10.07
CA LEU A 441 9.03 -7.24 9.11
C LEU A 441 7.54 -7.02 9.37
N LEU A 442 6.80 -8.05 9.78
CA LEU A 442 5.39 -7.93 10.13
C LEU A 442 5.22 -7.07 11.39
N VAL A 443 6.00 -7.36 12.43
CA VAL A 443 5.97 -6.59 13.69
C VAL A 443 6.33 -5.14 13.42
N GLU A 444 7.41 -4.88 12.68
CA GLU A 444 7.77 -3.52 12.26
C GLU A 444 6.62 -2.85 11.51
N ALA A 445 5.93 -3.53 10.58
CA ALA A 445 4.82 -2.95 9.84
C ALA A 445 3.62 -2.56 10.73
N LEU A 446 3.35 -3.34 11.78
CA LEU A 446 2.31 -3.07 12.76
C LEU A 446 2.70 -1.92 13.69
N ASP A 447 3.94 -1.90 14.17
CA ASP A 447 4.45 -0.87 15.10
C ASP A 447 4.56 0.51 14.43
N ARG A 448 4.75 0.55 13.11
CA ARG A 448 4.75 1.78 12.31
C ARG A 448 3.35 2.32 12.03
N ASP A 449 2.31 1.75 12.65
CA ASP A 449 1.00 2.37 12.60
C ASP A 449 0.98 3.67 13.41
N PRO A 450 0.57 4.80 12.80
CA PRO A 450 0.46 6.07 13.52
C PRO A 450 -0.39 6.02 14.79
N ASP A 451 -1.42 5.16 14.84
CA ASP A 451 -2.25 5.05 16.05
C ASP A 451 -1.49 4.35 17.19
N VAL A 452 -0.56 3.43 16.87
CA VAL A 452 0.35 2.80 17.83
C VAL A 452 1.42 3.80 18.28
N LEU A 453 2.03 4.54 17.33
CA LEU A 453 3.05 5.55 17.62
C LEU A 453 2.52 6.73 18.47
N ARG A 454 1.25 7.11 18.31
CA ARG A 454 0.63 8.14 19.18
C ARG A 454 0.49 7.67 20.61
N GLN A 455 0.20 6.38 20.81
CA GLN A 455 0.11 5.83 22.16
C GLN A 455 1.48 5.90 22.84
N SER A 456 2.60 5.55 22.19
CA SER A 456 3.94 5.67 22.81
C SER A 456 4.30 7.12 23.16
N VAL A 457 4.06 8.09 22.27
CA VAL A 457 4.47 9.49 22.52
C VAL A 457 3.56 10.24 23.51
N GLY A 458 2.34 9.77 23.78
CA GLY A 458 1.33 10.46 24.59
C GLY A 458 1.56 10.58 26.10
N GLY A 459 2.72 10.14 26.64
CA GLY A 459 3.03 10.17 28.08
C GLY A 459 3.58 11.50 28.62
N GLY A 460 3.84 12.51 27.77
CA GLY A 460 4.47 13.76 28.17
C GLY A 460 3.77 15.00 27.63
N GLY A 461 2.70 15.46 28.28
CA GLY A 461 2.07 16.73 27.93
C GLY A 461 0.66 16.89 28.49
N GLY A 462 0.55 17.14 29.79
CA GLY A 462 -0.71 17.40 30.46
C GLY A 462 -0.51 17.59 31.96
N GLY A 463 0.19 18.67 32.33
CA GLY A 463 0.28 19.21 33.70
C GLY A 463 -0.01 20.70 33.66
#